data_AF-A0A7L4JZB5-F1
#
_entry.id   AF-A0A7L4JZB5-F1
#
_cell.length_a   1.000
_cell.length_b   1.000
_cell.length_c   1.000
_cell.angle_alpha   90.00
_cell.angle_beta   90.00
_cell.angle_gamma   90.00
#
_symmetry.space_group_name_H-M   'P 1'
#
loop_
_entity.id
_entity.type
_entity.pdbx_description
1 polymer ?
#
loop_
_entity_poly.entity_id
_entity_poly.type
_entity_poly.pdbx_seq_one_letter_code
_entity_poly.pdbx_strand_id
1 'polypeptide(L)' 'FFADYEIPNLQKDKISQIVIWVVDNIEGPDLDSCGKNTVKKLEDRLKNLGFDVACTDNYK' A
#
# COMPACT_ATOMS: atom_id res chain seq x y z
N PHE A 1 -5.48 -5.12 -11.81
CA PHE A 1 -6.26 -3.87 -11.96
C PHE A 1 -5.56 -2.71 -11.25
N PHE A 2 -5.61 -2.62 -9.91
CA PHE A 2 -4.98 -1.51 -9.16
C PHE A 2 -3.53 -1.22 -9.56
N ALA A 3 -2.68 -2.26 -9.58
CA ALA A 3 -1.26 -2.11 -9.89
C ALA A 3 -0.99 -1.62 -11.34
N ASP A 4 -1.81 -1.99 -12.31
CA ASP A 4 -1.50 -1.82 -13.74
C ASP A 4 -2.30 -0.71 -14.41
N TYR A 5 -3.46 -0.37 -13.85
CA TYR A 5 -4.41 0.57 -14.43
C TYR A 5 -4.74 1.74 -13.51
N GLU A 6 -4.77 1.55 -12.20
CA GLU A 6 -5.10 2.66 -11.29
C GLU A 6 -3.84 3.45 -10.93
N ILE A 7 -2.81 2.79 -10.39
CA ILE A 7 -1.55 3.44 -9.97
C ILE A 7 -0.94 4.32 -11.08
N PRO A 8 -0.82 3.88 -12.34
CA PRO A 8 -0.24 4.72 -13.40
C PRO A 8 -1.09 5.96 -13.76
N ASN A 9 -2.38 5.97 -13.41
CA ASN A 9 -3.31 7.06 -13.71
C ASN A 9 -3.58 7.98 -12.51
N LEU A 10 -2.92 7.74 -11.36
CA LEU A 10 -2.99 8.62 -10.21
C LEU A 10 -2.30 9.96 -10.52
N GLN A 11 -3.05 11.05 -10.41
CA GLN A 11 -2.56 12.41 -10.65
C GLN A 11 -1.82 12.91 -9.41
N LYS A 12 -0.48 12.81 -9.44
CA LYS A 12 0.39 13.12 -8.30
C LYS A 12 0.20 14.53 -7.73
N ASP A 13 -0.05 15.51 -8.58
CA ASP A 13 -0.31 16.90 -8.21
C ASP A 13 -1.64 17.10 -7.45
N LYS A 14 -2.55 16.12 -7.51
CA LYS A 14 -3.88 16.16 -6.88
C LYS A 14 -4.02 15.22 -5.68
N ILE A 15 -2.96 14.49 -5.33
CA ILE A 15 -2.96 13.51 -4.25
C ILE A 15 -1.97 13.96 -3.19
N SER A 16 -2.45 14.20 -1.97
CA SER A 16 -1.62 14.58 -0.83
C SER A 16 -0.85 13.40 -0.24
N GLN A 17 -1.52 12.26 -0.08
CA GLN A 17 -0.96 11.06 0.53
C GLN A 17 -1.76 9.81 0.11
N ILE A 18 -1.09 8.66 0.02
CA ILE A 18 -1.72 7.35 -0.13
C ILE A 18 -1.58 6.61 1.20
N VAL A 19 -2.72 6.15 1.75
CA VAL A 19 -2.75 5.37 3.00
C VAL A 19 -3.15 3.94 2.68
N ILE A 20 -2.24 3.00 2.92
CA ILE A 20 -2.45 1.56 2.75
C ILE A 20 -3.00 1.00 4.05
N TRP A 21 -4.07 0.22 3.97
CA TRP A 21 -4.61 -0.54 5.09
C TRP A 21 -4.46 -2.02 4.78
N VAL A 22 -3.59 -2.70 5.52
CA VAL A 22 -3.48 -4.16 5.47
C VAL A 22 -4.51 -4.70 6.47
N VAL A 23 -5.37 -5.60 5.99
CA VAL A 23 -6.50 -6.12 6.75
C VAL A 23 -6.41 -7.63 6.83
N ASP A 24 -6.09 -8.13 8.02
CA ASP A 24 -6.10 -9.55 8.35
C ASP A 24 -7.45 -10.02 8.89
N ASN A 25 -7.73 -11.30 8.68
CA ASN A 25 -8.85 -11.97 9.31
C ASN A 25 -8.60 -12.15 10.81
N ILE A 26 -9.66 -12.01 11.61
CA ILE A 26 -9.62 -12.33 13.04
C ILE A 26 -9.24 -13.81 13.19
N GLU A 27 -8.18 -14.08 13.96
CA GLU A 27 -7.60 -15.43 14.17
C GLU A 27 -7.04 -16.12 12.92
N GLY A 28 -6.91 -15.38 11.81
CA GLY A 28 -6.21 -15.84 10.62
C GLY A 28 -4.68 -15.70 10.73
N PRO A 29 -3.92 -16.38 9.85
CA PRO A 29 -2.48 -16.18 9.75
C PRO A 29 -2.16 -14.79 9.17
N ASP A 30 -1.13 -14.12 9.71
CA ASP A 30 -0.49 -12.95 9.09
C ASP A 30 0.36 -13.43 7.90
N LEU A 31 -0.15 -13.22 6.70
CA LEU A 31 0.54 -13.60 5.46
C LEU A 31 1.34 -12.43 4.88
N ASP A 32 0.89 -11.20 5.12
CA ASP A 32 1.54 -9.99 4.65
C ASP A 32 1.21 -8.85 5.60
N SER A 33 2.18 -7.94 5.79
CA SER A 33 2.08 -6.85 6.76
C SER A 33 2.73 -5.60 6.17
N CYS A 34 2.49 -4.43 6.76
CA CYS A 34 3.22 -3.21 6.38
C CYS A 34 4.74 -3.45 6.38
N GLY A 35 5.41 -3.04 5.29
CA GLY A 35 6.86 -3.26 5.11
C GLY A 35 7.30 -4.71 4.85
N LYS A 36 6.39 -5.67 4.67
CA LYS A 36 6.71 -7.07 4.35
C LYS A 36 6.21 -7.49 2.95
N ASN A 37 6.72 -8.63 2.49
CA ASN A 37 6.38 -9.34 1.26
C ASN A 37 5.90 -8.47 0.08
N THR A 38 4.60 -8.47 -0.21
CA THR A 38 4.03 -7.77 -1.37
C THR A 38 3.61 -6.34 -1.03
N VAL A 39 3.26 -6.07 0.23
CA VAL A 39 2.96 -4.71 0.71
C VAL A 39 4.19 -3.81 0.60
N LYS A 40 5.38 -4.31 0.94
CA LYS A 40 6.65 -3.59 0.73
C LYS A 40 6.88 -3.23 -0.73
N LYS A 41 6.61 -4.16 -1.66
CA LYS A 41 6.76 -3.90 -3.10
C LYS A 41 5.81 -2.80 -3.58
N LEU A 42 4.59 -2.78 -3.05
CA LEU A 42 3.63 -1.72 -3.33
C LEU A 42 4.09 -0.38 -2.77
N GLU A 43 4.49 -0.34 -1.50
CA GLU A 43 5.03 0.85 -0.84
C GLU A 43 6.22 1.43 -1.62
N ASP A 44 7.22 0.60 -1.93
CA ASP A 44 8.41 1.01 -2.65
C ASP A 44 8.05 1.56 -4.03
N ARG A 45 7.10 0.92 -4.74
CA ARG A 45 6.64 1.40 -6.04
C ARG A 45 5.97 2.77 -5.95
N LEU A 46 5.08 2.98 -4.99
CA LEU A 46 4.38 4.27 -4.80
C LEU A 46 5.37 5.37 -4.36
N LYS A 47 6.30 5.06 -3.45
CA LYS A 47 7.38 5.98 -3.04
C LYS A 47 8.30 6.33 -4.20
N ASN A 48 8.61 5.38 -5.09
CA ASN A 48 9.42 5.64 -6.29
C ASN A 48 8.71 6.51 -7.34
N LEU A 49 7.38 6.44 -7.42
CA LEU A 49 6.56 7.41 -8.17
C LEU A 49 6.47 8.78 -7.44
N GLY A 50 6.96 8.84 -6.22
CA GLY A 50 7.11 10.01 -5.37
C GLY A 50 5.80 10.46 -4.72
N PHE A 51 4.88 9.52 -4.48
CA PHE A 51 3.78 9.74 -3.56
C PHE A 51 4.30 9.70 -2.12
N ASP A 52 3.68 10.49 -1.23
CA ASP A 52 3.78 10.24 0.21
C ASP A 52 2.92 9.02 0.56
N VAL A 53 3.48 8.08 1.33
CA VAL A 53 2.87 6.77 1.59
C VAL A 53 2.91 6.46 3.07
N ALA A 54 1.73 6.27 3.66
CA ALA A 54 1.57 5.70 4.99
C ALA A 54 0.96 4.28 4.89
N CYS A 55 1.29 3.43 5.85
CA CYS A 55 0.73 2.09 5.94
C CYS A 55 0.27 1.83 7.38
N THR A 56 -0.98 1.38 7.50
CA THR A 56 -1.58 0.93 8.75
C THR A 56 -1.85 -0.55 8.63
N ASP A 57 -1.35 -1.28 9.60
CA ASP A 57 -1.58 -2.71 9.75
C ASP A 57 -2.58 -2.94 10.87
N ASN A 58 -3.61 -3.75 10.62
CA ASN A 58 -4.57 -4.11 11.66
C ASN A 58 -4.18 -5.39 12.42
N TYR A 59 -3.05 -6.02 12.07
CA TYR A 59 -2.57 -7.20 12.77
C TYR A 59 -2.23 -6.89 14.23
N LYS A 60 -2.50 -7.86 15.12
CA LYS A 60 -2.36 -7.73 16.58
C LYS A 60 -0.92 -7.53 17.04
#